data_AF-I0R5M3-F1
#
_entry.id   AF-I0R5M3-F1
#
_cell.length_a   1.000
_cell.length_b   1.000
_cell.length_c   1.000
_cell.angle_alpha   90.00
_cell.angle_beta   90.00
_cell.angle_gamma   90.00
#
_symmetry.space_group_name_H-M   'P 1'
#
loop_
_entity.id
_entity.type
_entity.pdbx_description
1 polymer ?
#
loop_
_entity_poly.entity_id
_entity_poly.type
_entity_poly.pdbx_seq_one_letter_code
_entity_poly.pdbx_strand_id
1 'polypeptide(L)' 'MLFATLANVDDWVEMEYFAHYNEEYLKKYIKLENGIPSHDTLCRVFGMLQPEILQQLYKK' A
#
# COMPACT_ATOMS: atom_id res chain seq x y z
N MET A 1 -3.11 -1.26 1.16
CA MET A 1 -4.29 -1.10 0.28
C MET A 1 -5.42 -0.34 0.93
N LEU A 2 -5.97 -0.72 2.10
CA LEU A 2 -7.12 -0.02 2.71
C LEU A 2 -7.04 1.52 2.67
N PHE A 3 -5.95 2.13 3.16
CA PHE A 3 -5.79 3.59 3.15
C PHE A 3 -5.64 4.20 1.75
N ALA A 4 -4.95 3.51 0.84
CA ALA A 4 -4.79 3.94 -0.55
C ALA A 4 -6.11 3.84 -1.33
N THR A 5 -6.86 2.75 -1.13
CA THR A 5 -8.20 2.54 -1.70
C THR A 5 -9.20 3.57 -1.17
N LEU A 6 -9.15 3.91 0.12
CA LEU A 6 -9.99 4.97 0.71
C LEU A 6 -9.61 6.37 0.20
N ALA A 7 -8.34 6.58 -0.16
CA ALA A 7 -7.84 7.83 -0.71
C ALA A 7 -7.97 7.93 -2.25
N ASN A 8 -8.64 6.96 -2.89
CA ASN A 8 -8.78 6.85 -4.35
C ASN A 8 -7.44 6.96 -5.09
N VAL A 9 -6.42 6.31 -4.55
CA VAL A 9 -5.09 6.24 -5.13
C VAL A 9 -5.08 5.13 -6.19
N ASP A 10 -4.80 5.48 -7.44
CA ASP A 10 -4.95 4.58 -8.59
C ASP A 10 -3.62 3.97 -9.06
N ASP A 11 -2.46 4.55 -8.72
CA ASP A 11 -1.14 4.05 -9.13
C ASP A 11 -0.16 3.82 -7.96
N TRP A 12 0.83 2.93 -8.16
CA TRP A 12 1.87 2.62 -7.17
C TRP A 12 2.69 3.86 -6.77
N VAL A 13 2.94 4.76 -7.72
CA VAL A 13 3.65 6.01 -7.47
C VAL A 13 2.84 6.89 -6.51
N GLU A 14 1.54 7.02 -6.74
CA GLU A 14 0.65 7.76 -5.86
C GLU A 14 0.53 7.09 -4.47
N MET A 15 0.60 5.76 -4.38
CA MET A 15 0.62 5.05 -3.09
C MET A 15 1.86 5.37 -2.27
N GLU A 16 3.03 5.45 -2.92
CA GLU A 16 4.27 5.88 -2.29
C GLU A 16 4.15 7.33 -1.79
N TYR A 17 3.67 8.25 -2.63
CA TYR A 17 3.47 9.64 -2.24
C TYR A 17 2.47 9.79 -1.08
N PHE A 18 1.35 9.08 -1.12
CA PHE A 18 0.36 9.06 -0.04
C PHE A 18 0.98 8.56 1.26
N ALA A 19 1.79 7.49 1.18
CA ALA A 19 2.45 6.93 2.34
C ALA A 19 3.44 7.93 2.95
N HIS A 20 4.20 8.64 2.13
CA HIS A 20 5.12 9.69 2.61
C HIS A 20 4.36 10.85 3.25
N TYR A 21 3.27 11.30 2.65
CA TYR A 21 2.47 12.39 3.19
C TYR A 21 1.80 12.02 4.53
N ASN A 22 1.44 10.74 4.71
CA ASN A 22 0.75 10.24 5.89
C ASN A 22 1.62 9.36 6.78
N GLU A 23 2.95 9.46 6.69
CA GLU A 23 3.88 8.53 7.35
C GLU A 23 3.63 8.45 8.86
N GLU A 24 3.50 9.61 9.51
CA GLU A 24 3.23 9.72 10.95
C GLU A 24 1.88 9.11 11.36
N TYR A 25 0.90 9.15 10.47
CA TYR A 25 -0.39 8.52 10.68
C TYR A 25 -0.29 7.00 10.50
N LEU A 26 0.42 6.54 9.46
CA LEU A 26 0.65 5.13 9.18
C LEU A 26 1.47 4.45 10.29
N LYS A 27 2.46 5.14 10.87
CA LYS A 27 3.26 4.64 12.00
C LYS A 27 2.44 4.22 13.22
N LYS A 28 1.22 4.76 13.38
CA LYS A 28 0.30 4.36 14.45
C LYS A 28 -0.29 2.97 14.25
N TYR A 29 -0.34 2.48 13.02
CA TYR A 29 -0.96 1.21 12.64
C TYR A 29 0.05 0.17 12.14
N ILE A 30 1.18 0.61 11.57
CA ILE A 30 2.26 -0.24 11.04
C ILE A 30 3.62 0.31 11.46
N LYS A 31 4.56 -0.55 11.85
CA LYS A 31 5.85 -0.11 12.42
C LYS A 31 6.82 0.54 11.42
N LEU A 32 6.65 0.31 10.11
CA LEU A 32 7.51 0.85 9.04
C LEU A 32 9.01 0.81 9.39
N GLU A 33 9.51 -0.34 9.89
CA GLU A 33 10.88 -0.46 10.45
C GLU A 33 11.97 -0.10 9.43
N ASN A 34 11.68 -0.30 8.13
CA ASN A 34 12.57 0.03 7.01
C ASN A 34 12.11 1.26 6.23
N GLY A 35 11.23 2.08 6.79
CA GLY A 35 10.60 3.20 6.11
C GLY A 35 9.50 2.78 5.12
N ILE A 36 9.09 3.73 4.28
CA ILE A 36 8.05 3.53 3.28
C ILE A 36 8.65 2.80 2.07
N PRO A 37 8.02 1.70 1.61
CA PRO A 37 8.47 1.01 0.41
C PRO A 37 8.25 1.90 -0.84
N SER A 38 9.23 1.89 -1.74
CA SER A 38 9.10 2.55 -3.05
C SER A 38 8.00 1.91 -3.90
N HIS A 39 7.50 2.64 -4.90
CA HIS A 39 6.54 2.13 -5.89
C HIS A 39 7.00 0.84 -6.57
N ASP A 40 8.30 0.68 -6.87
CA ASP A 40 8.87 -0.57 -7.37
C ASP A 40 8.73 -1.73 -6.37
N THR A 41 8.95 -1.45 -5.09
CA THR A 41 8.84 -2.45 -4.02
C THR A 41 7.37 -2.86 -3.84
N LEU A 42 6.45 -1.89 -3.88
CA LEU A 42 5.02 -2.14 -3.84
C LEU A 42 4.60 -3.01 -5.02
N CYS A 43 4.93 -2.60 -6.25
CA CYS A 43 4.60 -3.34 -7.47
C CYS A 43 5.12 -4.79 -7.43
N ARG A 44 6.37 -4.99 -6.99
CA ARG A 44 6.94 -6.34 -6.87
C ARG A 44 6.23 -7.20 -5.83
N VAL A 45 5.96 -6.66 -4.63
CA VAL A 45 5.30 -7.41 -3.56
C VAL A 45 3.87 -7.75 -3.95
N PHE A 46 3.11 -6.79 -4.51
CA PHE A 46 1.75 -7.04 -4.96
C PHE A 46 1.69 -7.96 -6.19
N GLY A 47 2.67 -7.90 -7.08
CA GLY A 47 2.80 -8.84 -8.20
C GLY A 47 3.16 -10.27 -7.78
N MET A 48 3.77 -10.45 -6.60
CA MET A 48 4.01 -11.77 -6.01
C MET A 48 2.78 -12.33 -5.27
N LEU A 49 1.80 -11.50 -4.94
CA LEU A 49 0.57 -11.97 -4.31
C LEU A 49 -0.29 -12.69 -5.35
N GLN A 50 -0.78 -13.88 -4.98
CA GLN A 50 -1.73 -14.62 -5.79
C GLN A 50 -2.98 -13.76 -6.04
N PRO A 51 -3.42 -13.61 -7.31
CA PRO A 51 -4.58 -12.78 -7.64
C PRO A 51 -5.84 -13.24 -6.89
N GLU A 52 -5.94 -14.52 -6.51
CA GLU A 52 -7.03 -15.06 -5.70
C GLU A 52 -7.07 -14.43 -4.29
N ILE A 53 -5.91 -14.16 -3.68
CA ILE A 53 -5.80 -13.53 -2.36
C ILE A 53 -6.25 -12.07 -2.45
N LEU A 54 -5.85 -11.37 -3.51
CA LEU A 54 -6.29 -10.00 -3.76
C LEU A 54 -7.81 -9.95 -3.94
N GLN A 55 -8.38 -10.84 -4.75
CA GLN A 55 -9.83 -10.91 -4.94
C GLN A 55 -10.60 -11.18 -3.64
N GLN A 56 -10.06 -12.01 -2.73
CA GLN A 56 -10.70 -12.23 -1.41
C GLN A 56 -10.69 -10.97 -0.54
N LEU A 57 -9.63 -10.16 -0.62
CA LEU A 57 -9.53 -8.90 0.13
C LEU A 57 -10.50 -7.83 -0.39
N TYR A 58 -10.82 -7.84 -1.70
CA TYR A 58 -11.79 -6.92 -2.31
C TYR A 58 -13.26 -7.37 -2.17
N LYS A 59 -13.52 -8.64 -1.83
CA LYS A 59 -14.88 -9.20 -1.71
C LYS A 59 -15.60 -8.88 -0.39
N LYS A 60 -15.36 -7.72 0.23
CA LYS A 60 -16.04 -7.35 1.48
C LYS A 60 -16.58 -5.94 1.48
#